data_AF-A0A523PBI5-F1
#
_entry.id   AF-A0A523PBI5-F1
#
_cell.length_a   1.000
_cell.length_b   1.000
_cell.length_c   1.000
_cell.angle_alpha   90.00
_cell.angle_beta   90.00
_cell.angle_gamma   90.00
#
_symmetry.space_group_name_H-M   'P 1'
#
loop_
_entity.id
_entity.type
_entity.pdbx_description
1 polymer ?
#
loop_
_entity_poly.entity_id
_entity_poly.type
_entity_poly.pdbx_seq_one_letter_code
_entity_poly.pdbx_strand_id
1 'polypeptide(L)'
;MRRAESRPVRGAGLALLTVLALPAATLAAQDDSQAEAPSAEAAPESARALRRILHLAGGTTLRAVTRLEADAWSYKSGGGWKSIPAAGVRRVVLEKDALAEMRRLKKDLGRRDFAKRASFAGWMFSQGLLEEGMAELERVFTADPDHAGARAVLTRNVYRFRVPDVHVAPTATAREFDAGLAPILRFATTSAHTGRELAIHSLARIADQRALQSALLRALHASSVERRSFAALALRRLHPGEEVRALLARAVLDSSAKVRLNAALALRDVGEPALVVPVVRAMETSTSGRVRLQAEEALGNMGYMAAVGPLISRLSVLQRAGGSGVPHSNIFIGRQLAYIQDFDVEVAQLQAVADPVINVLIEGQVTDAGVQSIAHVFFVSERRAVRSSLQRITGENPGGRVRDWVGWWEQYERDSASGAGEGSRRPR
;
A
#
# COMPACT_ATOMS: atom_id res chain seq x y z
N MET A 1 -12.51 -26.45 -29.33
CA MET A 1 -11.41 -27.42 -29.14
C MET A 1 -10.60 -27.01 -27.91
N ARG A 2 -10.39 -28.00 -27.01
CA ARG A 2 -9.56 -28.03 -25.79
C ARG A 2 -9.94 -27.09 -24.63
N ARG A 3 -10.83 -27.62 -23.78
CA ARG A 3 -10.90 -27.38 -22.32
C ARG A 3 -9.66 -27.98 -21.65
N ALA A 4 -9.12 -27.33 -20.61
CA ALA A 4 -8.20 -27.96 -19.66
C ALA A 4 -8.95 -28.12 -18.33
N GLU A 5 -9.15 -29.39 -17.96
CA GLU A 5 -9.81 -29.83 -16.74
C GLU A 5 -8.84 -29.85 -15.55
N SER A 6 -9.44 -29.77 -14.37
CA SER A 6 -8.83 -29.79 -13.06
C SER A 6 -8.80 -31.19 -12.42
N ARG A 7 -7.83 -31.39 -11.51
CA ARG A 7 -7.78 -32.37 -10.37
C ARG A 7 -7.34 -33.82 -10.68
N PRO A 8 -7.04 -34.68 -9.67
CA PRO A 8 -6.28 -34.52 -8.40
C PRO A 8 -5.34 -35.73 -8.03
N VAL A 9 -4.48 -35.52 -7.01
CA VAL A 9 -3.99 -36.39 -5.90
C VAL A 9 -3.80 -37.93 -6.07
N ARG A 10 -2.60 -38.43 -5.70
CA ARG A 10 -2.20 -39.63 -4.90
C ARG A 10 -0.69 -39.88 -5.18
N GLY A 11 0.24 -40.24 -4.29
CA GLY A 11 0.23 -41.04 -3.06
C GLY A 11 1.02 -42.35 -3.29
N ALA A 12 2.30 -42.42 -2.88
CA ALA A 12 3.15 -43.63 -2.68
C ALA A 12 4.50 -43.15 -2.07
N GLY A 13 5.05 -43.65 -0.95
CA GLY A 13 5.54 -45.01 -0.69
C GLY A 13 6.82 -45.25 -1.52
N LEU A 14 8.04 -45.55 -1.06
CA LEU A 14 8.58 -46.37 0.03
C LEU A 14 10.06 -45.93 0.25
N ALA A 15 10.55 -45.86 1.49
CA ALA A 15 11.54 -46.77 2.10
C ALA A 15 12.95 -46.85 1.44
N LEU A 16 13.98 -46.51 2.22
CA LEU A 16 15.11 -47.44 2.42
C LEU A 16 15.77 -47.19 3.79
N LEU A 17 15.76 -48.26 4.59
CA LEU A 17 16.53 -48.43 5.83
C LEU A 17 18.03 -48.55 5.53
N THR A 18 18.86 -48.13 6.49
CA THR A 18 20.02 -48.93 6.89
C THR A 18 20.33 -48.72 8.38
N VAL A 19 20.21 -49.84 9.11
CA VAL A 19 20.58 -50.08 10.51
C VAL A 19 22.00 -50.64 10.54
N LEU A 20 22.80 -50.31 11.55
CA LEU A 20 23.86 -51.15 12.18
C LEU A 20 24.58 -50.27 13.21
N ALA A 21 24.99 -50.67 14.41
CA ALA A 21 24.64 -51.73 15.35
C ALA A 21 25.35 -51.36 16.67
N LEU A 22 24.74 -51.65 17.82
CA LEU A 22 25.41 -51.66 19.12
C LEU A 22 26.28 -52.92 19.26
N PRO A 23 27.18 -52.94 20.27
CA PRO A 23 27.10 -54.02 21.23
C PRO A 23 27.02 -53.50 22.68
N ALA A 24 26.26 -54.26 23.48
CA ALA A 24 26.19 -54.15 24.92
C ALA A 24 27.23 -55.08 25.57
N ALA A 25 27.77 -54.67 26.71
CA ALA A 25 28.36 -55.57 27.71
C ALA A 25 28.03 -55.02 29.12
N THR A 26 27.72 -55.96 30.00
CA THR A 26 26.93 -55.85 31.23
C THR A 26 27.74 -55.75 32.52
N LEU A 27 27.17 -54.99 33.46
CA LEU A 27 27.02 -55.22 34.91
C LEU A 27 28.23 -55.15 35.87
N ALA A 28 28.11 -54.22 36.84
CA ALA A 28 28.36 -54.49 38.26
C ALA A 28 27.57 -53.46 39.11
N ALA A 29 26.74 -53.96 40.02
CA ALA A 29 26.09 -53.19 41.07
C ALA A 29 27.04 -53.09 42.28
N GLN A 30 27.09 -51.93 42.93
CA GLN A 30 27.50 -51.82 44.33
C GLN A 30 26.81 -50.64 45.01
N ASP A 31 26.46 -50.89 46.25
CA ASP A 31 25.49 -50.24 47.12
C ASP A 31 26.12 -49.11 47.96
N ASP A 32 25.23 -48.26 48.50
CA ASP A 32 25.37 -47.36 49.65
C ASP A 32 26.60 -46.41 49.79
N SER A 33 26.32 -45.11 49.69
CA SER A 33 26.49 -44.20 50.84
C SER A 33 25.96 -42.80 50.53
N GLN A 34 25.07 -42.34 51.41
CA GLN A 34 24.68 -40.95 51.53
C GLN A 34 25.92 -40.08 51.78
N ALA A 35 26.10 -39.04 50.97
CA ALA A 35 26.84 -37.86 51.36
C ALA A 35 26.11 -36.64 50.79
N GLU A 36 25.61 -35.83 51.71
CA GLU A 36 24.97 -34.54 51.47
C GLU A 36 25.81 -33.64 50.57
N ALA A 37 25.11 -32.83 49.80
CA ALA A 37 25.65 -31.85 48.87
C ALA A 37 26.73 -30.94 49.49
N PRO A 38 27.53 -30.30 48.64
CA PRO A 38 27.55 -28.86 48.65
C PRO A 38 26.84 -28.37 47.40
N SER A 39 25.74 -27.68 47.64
CA SER A 39 25.04 -26.82 46.70
C SER A 39 26.04 -26.09 45.80
N ALA A 40 26.17 -26.54 44.56
CA ALA A 40 26.88 -25.81 43.52
C ALA A 40 26.18 -24.46 43.36
N GLU A 41 26.79 -23.42 43.92
CA GLU A 41 26.39 -22.04 43.75
C GLU A 41 26.08 -21.83 42.27
N ALA A 42 24.81 -21.56 41.98
CA ALA A 42 24.36 -21.24 40.64
C ALA A 42 25.25 -20.09 40.13
N ALA A 43 26.13 -20.39 39.16
CA ALA A 43 26.95 -19.39 38.51
C ALA A 43 26.09 -18.15 38.24
N PRO A 44 26.57 -16.93 38.60
CA PRO A 44 25.75 -15.73 38.59
C PRO A 44 25.03 -15.64 37.26
N GLU A 45 23.74 -15.30 37.27
CA GLU A 45 22.87 -15.43 36.09
C GLU A 45 23.50 -14.79 34.83
N SER A 46 24.29 -13.73 35.01
CA SER A 46 25.14 -13.04 34.03
C SER A 46 26.16 -13.92 33.29
N ALA A 47 26.72 -14.96 33.93
CA ALA A 47 27.67 -15.91 33.33
C ALA A 47 27.00 -16.96 32.42
N ARG A 48 25.67 -17.13 32.53
CA ARG A 48 24.91 -18.05 31.68
C ARG A 48 24.65 -17.44 30.29
N ALA A 49 24.74 -18.27 29.25
CA ALA A 49 24.43 -17.90 27.88
C ALA A 49 22.92 -17.71 27.68
N LEU A 50 22.41 -16.51 27.94
CA LEU A 50 21.00 -16.16 27.79
C LEU A 50 20.81 -15.10 26.70
N ARG A 51 19.60 -15.06 26.12
CA ARG A 51 19.20 -13.98 25.21
C ARG A 51 18.98 -12.70 26.00
N ARG A 52 19.79 -11.69 25.70
CA ARG A 52 19.76 -10.39 26.38
C ARG A 52 19.76 -9.25 25.36
N ILE A 53 19.24 -8.13 25.81
CA ILE A 53 19.35 -6.85 25.15
C ILE A 53 20.37 -6.03 25.95
N LEU A 54 21.53 -5.78 25.35
CA LEU A 54 22.58 -4.93 25.90
C LEU A 54 22.40 -3.52 25.37
N HIS A 55 22.27 -2.54 26.26
CA HIS A 55 22.27 -1.12 25.92
C HIS A 55 23.70 -0.61 26.02
N LEU A 56 24.28 -0.24 24.87
CA LEU A 56 25.65 0.22 24.79
C LEU A 56 25.75 1.71 25.12
N ALA A 57 26.93 2.16 25.56
CA ALA A 57 27.20 3.55 25.92
C ALA A 57 26.97 4.53 24.75
N GLY A 58 27.12 4.07 23.50
CA GLY A 58 26.81 4.82 22.27
C GLY A 58 25.33 4.92 21.92
N GLY A 59 24.41 4.46 22.78
CA GLY A 59 22.95 4.55 22.58
C GLY A 59 22.37 3.48 21.65
N THR A 60 23.21 2.59 21.11
CA THR A 60 22.82 1.43 20.32
C THR A 60 22.45 0.26 21.22
N THR A 61 21.61 -0.64 20.70
CA THR A 61 21.18 -1.85 21.43
C THR A 61 21.61 -3.10 20.68
N LEU A 62 22.17 -4.05 21.41
CA LEU A 62 22.56 -5.34 20.87
C LEU A 62 21.67 -6.43 21.46
N ARG A 63 20.86 -7.07 20.60
CA ARG A 63 20.03 -8.23 20.95
C ARG A 63 20.74 -9.50 20.50
N ALA A 64 21.27 -10.27 21.44
CA ALA A 64 22.02 -11.49 21.14
C ALA A 64 22.01 -12.48 22.32
N VAL A 65 22.46 -13.70 22.07
CA VAL A 65 22.85 -14.62 23.15
C VAL A 65 24.18 -14.11 23.70
N THR A 66 24.19 -13.78 25.00
CA THR A 66 25.32 -13.15 25.67
C THR A 66 25.67 -13.91 26.94
N ARG A 67 26.95 -13.89 27.31
CA ARG A 67 27.47 -14.35 28.60
C ARG A 67 28.56 -13.40 29.07
N LEU A 68 28.62 -13.14 30.37
CA LEU A 68 29.68 -12.34 30.98
C LEU A 68 30.88 -13.25 31.29
N GLU A 69 32.06 -12.89 30.78
CA GLU A 69 33.32 -13.56 31.04
C GLU A 69 34.31 -12.54 31.62
N ALA A 70 34.65 -12.69 32.90
CA ALA A 70 35.49 -11.77 33.67
C ALA A 70 35.01 -10.30 33.58
N ASP A 71 35.55 -9.51 32.66
CA ASP A 71 35.27 -8.07 32.46
C ASP A 71 34.69 -7.73 31.07
N ALA A 72 34.28 -8.74 30.29
CA ALA A 72 33.72 -8.55 28.97
C ALA A 72 32.43 -9.36 28.74
N TRP A 73 31.48 -8.75 28.05
CA TRP A 73 30.31 -9.45 27.53
C TRP A 73 30.65 -10.12 26.20
N SER A 74 30.64 -11.45 26.20
CA SER A 74 30.75 -12.27 24.99
C SER A 74 29.37 -12.44 24.37
N TYR A 75 29.20 -12.08 23.09
CA TYR A 75 27.95 -12.21 22.33
C TYR A 75 28.13 -13.04 21.05
N LYS A 76 27.11 -13.81 20.69
CA LYS A 76 27.14 -14.68 19.50
C LYS A 76 26.75 -13.90 18.24
N SER A 77 27.62 -13.85 17.24
CA SER A 77 27.38 -13.19 15.95
C SER A 77 28.05 -13.94 14.80
N GLY A 78 27.28 -14.39 13.80
CA GLY A 78 27.82 -14.99 12.57
C GLY A 78 28.63 -16.28 12.78
N GLY A 79 28.23 -17.13 13.73
CA GLY A 79 28.87 -18.42 14.02
C GLY A 79 29.97 -18.37 15.09
N GLY A 80 30.49 -17.19 15.43
CA GLY A 80 31.52 -17.01 16.48
C GLY A 80 31.06 -16.18 17.68
N TRP A 81 31.86 -16.19 18.73
CA TRP A 81 31.73 -15.30 19.89
C TRP A 81 32.58 -14.05 19.69
N LYS A 82 32.00 -12.88 19.95
CA LYS A 82 32.68 -11.59 19.92
C LYS A 82 32.55 -10.95 21.29
N SER A 83 33.58 -10.25 21.76
CA SER A 83 33.58 -9.63 23.09
C SER A 83 33.31 -8.12 23.01
N ILE A 84 32.61 -7.60 24.01
CA ILE A 84 32.40 -6.17 24.24
C ILE A 84 32.85 -5.89 25.67
N PRO A 85 33.72 -4.90 25.92
CA PRO A 85 34.11 -4.52 27.27
C PRO A 85 32.89 -4.18 28.13
N ALA A 86 32.85 -4.66 29.38
CA ALA A 86 31.71 -4.42 30.27
C ALA A 86 31.48 -2.92 30.54
N ALA A 87 32.54 -2.12 30.56
CA ALA A 87 32.48 -0.65 30.67
C ALA A 87 31.67 0.02 29.52
N GLY A 88 31.55 -0.64 28.37
CA GLY A 88 30.76 -0.16 27.24
C GLY A 88 29.26 -0.46 27.35
N VAL A 89 28.82 -1.23 28.35
CA VAL A 89 27.43 -1.67 28.53
C VAL A 89 26.81 -0.91 29.70
N ARG A 90 25.80 -0.07 29.43
CA ARG A 90 25.12 0.74 30.46
C ARG A 90 23.98 0.01 31.15
N ARG A 91 23.26 -0.85 30.43
CA ARG A 91 22.10 -1.58 30.94
C ARG A 91 21.97 -2.92 30.26
N VAL A 92 21.59 -3.93 31.02
CA VAL A 92 21.36 -5.30 30.56
C VAL A 92 19.94 -5.70 30.92
N VAL A 93 19.19 -6.19 29.93
CA VAL A 93 17.80 -6.65 30.12
C VAL A 93 17.66 -8.04 29.51
N LEU A 94 16.99 -8.95 30.21
CA LEU A 94 16.64 -10.26 29.64
C LEU A 94 15.58 -10.07 28.55
N GLU A 95 15.78 -10.71 27.39
CA GLU A 95 14.84 -10.61 26.27
C GLU A 95 13.42 -11.09 26.66
N LYS A 96 13.35 -12.13 27.51
CA LYS A 96 12.09 -12.69 28.00
C LYS A 96 11.26 -11.66 28.76
N ASP A 97 11.89 -10.88 29.64
CA ASP A 97 11.20 -9.93 30.51
C ASP A 97 10.76 -8.69 29.73
N ALA A 98 11.61 -8.19 28.82
CA ALA A 98 11.24 -7.10 27.91
C ALA A 98 10.02 -7.48 27.04
N LEU A 99 9.99 -8.71 26.51
CA LEU A 99 8.86 -9.21 25.72
C LEU A 99 7.61 -9.47 26.58
N ALA A 100 7.76 -9.91 27.82
CA ALA A 100 6.64 -10.09 28.75
C ALA A 100 5.98 -8.75 29.08
N GLU A 101 6.78 -7.73 29.40
CA GLU A 101 6.28 -6.39 29.70
C GLU A 101 5.67 -5.73 28.45
N MET A 102 6.28 -5.92 27.28
CA MET A 102 5.68 -5.49 26.00
C MET A 102 4.29 -6.11 25.81
N ARG A 103 4.12 -7.41 26.05
CA ARG A 103 2.81 -8.09 25.92
C ARG A 103 1.80 -7.59 26.93
N ARG A 104 2.23 -7.26 28.15
CA ARG A 104 1.39 -6.67 29.19
C ARG A 104 0.86 -5.31 28.74
N LEU A 105 1.77 -4.38 28.43
CA LEU A 105 1.39 -3.02 27.98
C LEU A 105 0.53 -3.05 26.71
N LYS A 106 0.77 -4.01 25.81
CA LYS A 106 -0.03 -4.20 24.60
C LYS A 106 -1.49 -4.56 24.88
N LYS A 107 -1.81 -5.21 26.00
CA LYS A 107 -3.22 -5.51 26.38
C LYS A 107 -3.99 -4.25 26.72
N ASP A 108 -3.31 -3.26 27.30
CA ASP A 108 -3.91 -1.99 27.72
C ASP A 108 -4.08 -0.99 26.56
N LEU A 109 -3.57 -1.34 25.37
CA LEU A 109 -3.63 -0.51 24.17
C LEU A 109 -4.89 -0.76 23.33
N GLY A 110 -5.76 0.24 23.26
CA GLY A 110 -6.90 0.25 22.34
C GLY A 110 -6.51 -0.01 20.89
N ARG A 111 -7.33 -0.74 20.13
CA ARG A 111 -7.04 -1.11 18.73
C ARG A 111 -6.87 0.08 17.79
N ARG A 112 -7.60 1.18 18.03
CA ARG A 112 -7.60 2.40 17.20
C ARG A 112 -6.98 3.62 17.88
N ASP A 113 -6.37 3.45 19.05
CA ASP A 113 -5.68 4.54 19.75
C ASP A 113 -4.26 4.70 19.18
N PHE A 114 -4.15 5.39 18.04
CA PHE A 114 -2.90 5.52 17.30
C PHE A 114 -1.87 6.39 18.03
N ALA A 115 -2.31 7.39 18.79
CA ALA A 115 -1.43 8.23 19.59
C ALA A 115 -0.70 7.42 20.67
N LYS A 116 -1.43 6.61 21.45
CA LYS A 116 -0.81 5.71 22.44
C LYS A 116 0.06 4.65 21.79
N ARG A 117 -0.33 4.13 20.62
CA ARG A 117 0.49 3.16 19.87
C ARG A 117 1.80 3.74 19.38
N ALA A 118 1.81 5.00 18.92
CA ALA A 118 3.04 5.69 18.56
C ALA A 118 3.97 5.85 19.77
N SER A 119 3.44 6.31 20.91
CA SER A 119 4.22 6.40 22.16
C SER A 119 4.72 5.04 22.64
N PHE A 120 3.91 3.99 22.51
CA PHE A 120 4.29 2.62 22.84
C PHE A 120 5.44 2.10 21.96
N ALA A 121 5.46 2.44 20.67
CA ALA A 121 6.58 2.13 19.81
C ALA A 121 7.86 2.87 20.26
N GLY A 122 7.74 4.12 20.72
CA GLY A 122 8.83 4.86 21.33
C GLY A 122 9.38 4.17 22.59
N TRP A 123 8.49 3.64 23.43
CA TRP A 123 8.88 2.80 24.57
C TRP A 123 9.62 1.54 24.12
N MET A 124 9.15 0.83 23.08
CA MET A 124 9.85 -0.35 22.54
C MET A 124 11.27 -0.03 22.10
N PHE A 125 11.47 1.11 21.42
CA PHE A 125 12.81 1.56 21.04
C PHE A 125 13.71 1.83 22.25
N SER A 126 13.16 2.37 23.34
CA SER A 126 13.89 2.54 24.60
C SER A 126 14.34 1.22 25.23
N GLN A 127 13.58 0.14 25.02
CA GLN A 127 13.89 -1.21 25.50
C GLN A 127 14.73 -2.03 24.50
N GLY A 128 15.12 -1.47 23.35
CA GLY A 128 15.90 -2.17 22.31
C GLY A 128 15.08 -3.16 21.46
N LEU A 129 13.76 -3.10 21.51
CA LEU A 129 12.83 -3.88 20.69
C LEU A 129 12.56 -3.16 19.36
N LEU A 130 13.58 -3.08 18.50
CA LEU A 130 13.54 -2.28 17.27
C LEU A 130 12.56 -2.83 16.22
N GLU A 131 12.55 -4.13 16.00
CA GLU A 131 11.69 -4.77 14.99
C GLU A 131 10.21 -4.66 15.38
N GLU A 132 9.91 -4.92 16.65
CA GLU A 132 8.55 -4.83 17.19
C GLU A 132 8.05 -3.38 17.19
N GLY A 133 8.91 -2.41 17.54
CA GLY A 133 8.58 -0.98 17.49
C GLY A 133 8.30 -0.50 16.08
N MET A 134 9.12 -0.91 15.09
CA MET A 134 8.90 -0.61 13.68
C MET A 134 7.57 -1.20 13.19
N ALA A 135 7.26 -2.45 13.57
CA ALA A 135 6.01 -3.09 13.19
C ALA A 135 4.76 -2.40 13.77
N GLU A 136 4.82 -1.89 15.01
CA GLU A 136 3.72 -1.09 15.57
C GLU A 136 3.59 0.28 14.87
N LEU A 137 4.69 0.95 14.54
CA LEU A 137 4.64 2.20 13.77
C LEU A 137 4.07 2.00 12.38
N GLU A 138 4.44 0.90 11.70
CA GLU A 138 3.89 0.59 10.39
C GLU A 138 2.36 0.42 10.43
N ARG A 139 1.83 -0.16 11.52
CA ARG A 139 0.37 -0.24 11.72
C ARG A 139 -0.26 1.13 11.90
N VAL A 140 0.39 2.04 12.62
CA VAL A 140 -0.08 3.42 12.78
C VAL A 140 -0.09 4.12 11.42
N PHE A 141 1.01 4.05 10.67
CA PHE A 141 1.11 4.66 9.34
C PHE A 141 0.17 4.07 8.29
N THR A 142 -0.15 2.78 8.39
CA THR A 142 -1.13 2.15 7.51
C THR A 142 -2.54 2.73 7.70
N ALA A 143 -2.88 3.13 8.93
CA ALA A 143 -4.18 3.73 9.23
C ALA A 143 -4.18 5.25 9.00
N ASP A 144 -3.11 5.93 9.42
CA ASP A 144 -2.90 7.35 9.24
C ASP A 144 -1.45 7.61 8.78
N PRO A 145 -1.23 7.76 7.46
CA PRO A 145 0.09 8.01 6.89
C PRO A 145 0.77 9.30 7.38
N ASP A 146 0.02 10.22 7.98
CA ASP A 146 0.47 11.55 8.39
C ASP A 146 0.54 11.75 9.90
N HIS A 147 0.36 10.68 10.66
CA HIS A 147 0.34 10.72 12.10
C HIS A 147 1.60 11.38 12.68
N ALA A 148 1.48 12.64 13.12
CA ALA A 148 2.62 13.46 13.54
C ALA A 148 3.42 12.84 14.70
N GLY A 149 2.73 12.22 15.67
CA GLY A 149 3.37 11.54 16.80
C GLY A 149 4.24 10.35 16.40
N ALA A 150 3.84 9.57 15.39
CA ALA A 150 4.59 8.42 14.91
C ALA A 150 5.86 8.87 14.20
N ARG A 151 5.78 9.94 13.39
CA ARG A 151 6.95 10.56 12.77
C ARG A 151 7.91 11.13 13.81
N ALA A 152 7.40 11.85 14.81
CA ALA A 152 8.24 12.41 15.87
C ALA A 152 9.01 11.32 16.63
N VAL A 153 8.36 10.17 16.89
CA VAL A 153 9.00 9.00 17.48
C VAL A 153 10.09 8.45 16.57
N LEU A 154 9.87 8.33 15.26
CA LEU A 154 10.92 7.94 14.32
C LEU A 154 12.09 8.92 14.32
N THR A 155 11.84 10.21 14.14
CA THR A 155 12.86 11.27 14.07
C THR A 155 13.77 11.25 15.30
N ARG A 156 13.19 11.09 16.51
CA ARG A 156 13.96 10.98 17.75
C ARG A 156 14.84 9.73 17.84
N ASN A 157 14.55 8.71 17.04
CA ASN A 157 15.20 7.41 17.09
C ASN A 157 16.00 7.06 15.82
N VAL A 158 16.17 8.00 14.87
CA VAL A 158 16.81 7.75 13.56
C VAL A 158 18.18 7.10 13.70
N TYR A 159 18.98 7.52 14.69
CA TYR A 159 20.33 7.01 14.95
C TYR A 159 20.38 5.52 15.34
N ARG A 160 19.24 4.92 15.68
CA ARG A 160 19.13 3.48 16.00
C ARG A 160 18.99 2.60 14.75
N PHE A 161 18.70 3.20 13.59
CA PHE A 161 18.44 2.48 12.35
C PHE A 161 19.58 2.67 11.35
N ARG A 162 19.89 1.60 10.62
CA ARG A 162 20.85 1.67 9.52
C ARG A 162 20.14 2.16 8.26
N VAL A 163 20.34 3.43 7.93
CA VAL A 163 19.93 4.02 6.66
C VAL A 163 21.18 4.24 5.82
N PRO A 164 21.20 3.91 4.52
CA PRO A 164 22.35 4.22 3.68
C PRO A 164 22.66 5.71 3.69
N ASP A 165 23.93 6.05 3.94
CA ASP A 165 24.39 7.44 3.90
C ASP A 165 24.37 7.96 2.46
N VAL A 166 23.98 9.21 2.33
CA VAL A 166 23.98 9.92 1.05
C VAL A 166 25.21 10.79 0.99
N HIS A 167 26.12 10.44 0.07
CA HIS A 167 27.32 11.21 -0.20
C HIS A 167 27.17 11.85 -1.57
N VAL A 168 26.97 13.17 -1.58
CA VAL A 168 26.86 13.96 -2.79
C VAL A 168 27.81 15.14 -2.64
N ALA A 169 28.75 15.27 -3.57
CA ALA A 169 29.68 16.40 -3.58
C ALA A 169 28.92 17.71 -3.90
N PRO A 170 29.27 18.85 -3.30
CA PRO A 170 28.62 20.13 -3.59
C PRO A 170 28.70 20.57 -5.06
N THR A 171 29.73 20.11 -5.78
CA THR A 171 29.96 20.39 -7.20
C THR A 171 29.55 19.24 -8.12
N ALA A 172 28.77 18.27 -7.61
CA ALA A 172 28.35 17.12 -8.39
C ALA A 172 27.48 17.53 -9.58
N THR A 173 27.74 16.93 -10.73
CA THR A 173 26.84 17.00 -11.89
C THR A 173 25.51 16.31 -11.57
N ALA A 174 24.45 16.59 -12.35
CA ALA A 174 23.15 15.94 -12.15
C ALA A 174 23.21 14.41 -12.17
N ARG A 175 24.11 13.82 -12.98
CA ARG A 175 24.30 12.36 -13.04
C ARG A 175 24.99 11.81 -11.79
N GLU A 176 26.01 12.49 -11.30
CA GLU A 176 26.71 12.11 -10.05
C GLU A 176 25.80 12.27 -8.83
N PHE A 177 24.98 13.31 -8.83
CA PHE A 177 23.95 13.52 -7.82
C PHE A 177 22.95 12.35 -7.81
N ASP A 178 22.41 11.98 -8.98
CA ASP A 178 21.49 10.84 -9.11
C ASP A 178 22.16 9.51 -8.70
N ALA A 179 23.45 9.34 -8.98
CA ALA A 179 24.22 8.17 -8.56
C ALA A 179 24.42 8.13 -7.03
N GLY A 180 24.71 9.27 -6.40
CA GLY A 180 24.81 9.42 -4.96
C GLY A 180 23.49 9.16 -4.22
N LEU A 181 22.35 9.48 -4.85
CA LEU A 181 21.01 9.16 -4.34
C LEU A 181 20.59 7.70 -4.57
N ALA A 182 21.23 6.97 -5.47
CA ALA A 182 20.79 5.64 -5.84
C ALA A 182 20.69 4.64 -4.66
N PRO A 183 21.62 4.61 -3.68
CA PRO A 183 21.51 3.73 -2.52
C PRO A 183 20.28 4.00 -1.66
N ILE A 184 20.00 5.27 -1.35
CA ILE A 184 18.86 5.63 -0.52
C ILE A 184 17.53 5.45 -1.25
N LEU A 185 17.49 5.72 -2.55
CA LEU A 185 16.32 5.44 -3.38
C LEU A 185 16.04 3.94 -3.46
N ARG A 186 17.07 3.09 -3.60
CA ARG A 186 16.90 1.63 -3.56
C ARG A 186 16.34 1.17 -2.20
N PHE A 187 16.92 1.67 -1.10
CA PHE A 187 16.41 1.39 0.24
C PHE A 187 14.94 1.80 0.40
N ALA A 188 14.57 3.00 -0.04
CA ALA A 188 13.19 3.47 0.04
C ALA A 188 12.20 2.67 -0.85
N THR A 189 12.67 2.14 -1.98
CA THR A 189 11.82 1.31 -2.86
C THR A 189 11.48 -0.05 -2.28
N THR A 190 12.39 -0.66 -1.52
CA THR A 190 12.18 -1.98 -0.89
C THR A 190 11.57 -1.88 0.51
N SER A 191 11.62 -0.70 1.13
CA SER A 191 11.15 -0.47 2.49
C SER A 191 9.64 -0.22 2.60
N ALA A 192 9.10 -0.56 3.76
CA ALA A 192 7.76 -0.20 4.21
C ALA A 192 7.63 1.32 4.46
N HIS A 193 6.44 1.81 4.83
CA HIS A 193 6.21 3.26 5.03
C HIS A 193 7.16 3.86 6.05
N THR A 194 7.39 3.14 7.15
CA THR A 194 8.30 3.55 8.23
C THR A 194 9.74 3.76 7.72
N GLY A 195 10.24 2.85 6.86
CA GLY A 195 11.57 2.98 6.26
C GLY A 195 11.65 4.09 5.21
N ARG A 196 10.54 4.40 4.52
CA ARG A 196 10.46 5.56 3.61
C ARG A 196 10.56 6.88 4.37
N GLU A 197 9.90 7.02 5.51
CA GLU A 197 10.03 8.21 6.37
C GLU A 197 11.47 8.37 6.90
N LEU A 198 12.16 7.27 7.24
CA LEU A 198 13.60 7.30 7.57
C LEU A 198 14.47 7.77 6.40
N ALA A 199 14.18 7.28 5.19
CA ALA A 199 14.89 7.72 3.99
C ALA A 199 14.68 9.22 3.72
N ILE A 200 13.46 9.73 3.90
CA ILE A 200 13.13 11.15 3.75
C ILE A 200 13.91 11.99 4.77
N HIS A 201 14.02 11.53 6.02
CA HIS A 201 14.82 12.23 7.03
C HIS A 201 16.30 12.33 6.64
N SER A 202 16.87 11.29 6.04
CA SER A 202 18.25 11.35 5.52
C SER A 202 18.36 12.27 4.30
N LEU A 203 17.37 12.27 3.39
CA LEU A 203 17.33 13.20 2.25
C LEU A 203 17.21 14.66 2.68
N ALA A 204 16.50 14.94 3.79
CA ALA A 204 16.35 16.29 4.34
C ALA A 204 17.68 16.92 4.81
N ARG A 205 18.71 16.09 5.06
CA ARG A 205 20.05 16.55 5.49
C ARG A 205 20.96 16.93 4.31
N ILE A 206 20.53 16.71 3.08
CA ILE A 206 21.30 17.07 1.89
C ILE A 206 21.33 18.60 1.77
N ALA A 207 22.50 19.19 1.53
CA ALA A 207 22.63 20.64 1.42
C ALA A 207 21.94 21.19 0.15
N ASP A 208 22.13 20.55 -1.01
CA ASP A 208 21.55 20.99 -2.27
C ASP A 208 20.11 20.46 -2.45
N GLN A 209 19.16 21.21 -1.88
CA GLN A 209 17.73 20.94 -1.97
C GLN A 209 17.16 21.14 -3.38
N ARG A 210 17.77 21.97 -4.22
CA ARG A 210 17.28 22.22 -5.59
C ARG A 210 17.64 21.08 -6.53
N ALA A 211 18.86 20.55 -6.42
CA ALA A 211 19.25 19.34 -7.13
C ALA A 211 18.44 18.14 -6.64
N LEU A 212 18.16 18.05 -5.33
CA LEU A 212 17.28 17.03 -4.76
C LEU A 212 15.87 17.10 -5.35
N GLN A 213 15.24 18.27 -5.36
CA GLN A 213 13.93 18.47 -5.98
C GLN A 213 13.93 18.00 -7.44
N SER A 214 14.94 18.41 -8.21
CA SER A 214 15.07 18.03 -9.62
C SER A 214 15.23 16.52 -9.81
N ALA A 215 15.98 15.85 -8.94
CA ALA A 215 16.14 14.40 -8.94
C ALA A 215 14.85 13.66 -8.58
N LEU A 216 14.10 14.17 -7.58
CA LEU A 216 12.80 13.63 -7.20
C LEU A 216 11.76 13.82 -8.32
N LEU A 217 11.79 14.95 -9.03
CA LEU A 217 10.95 15.18 -10.20
C LEU A 217 11.25 14.17 -11.31
N ARG A 218 12.52 13.89 -11.62
CA ARG A 218 12.89 12.79 -12.53
C ARG A 218 12.38 11.44 -12.04
N ALA A 219 12.47 11.18 -10.74
CA ALA A 219 11.99 9.94 -10.13
C ALA A 219 10.46 9.74 -10.22
N LEU A 220 9.65 10.81 -10.38
CA LEU A 220 8.22 10.72 -10.70
C LEU A 220 7.93 10.12 -12.09
N HIS A 221 8.93 10.04 -12.96
CA HIS A 221 8.83 9.44 -14.31
C HIS A 221 9.51 8.06 -14.40
N ALA A 222 9.96 7.50 -13.28
CA ALA A 222 10.58 6.19 -13.27
C ALA A 222 9.60 5.06 -13.66
N SER A 223 10.13 4.00 -14.25
CA SER A 223 9.36 2.79 -14.58
C SER A 223 8.81 2.08 -13.32
N SER A 224 9.60 2.04 -12.25
CA SER A 224 9.21 1.45 -10.96
C SER A 224 8.11 2.27 -10.28
N VAL A 225 7.01 1.59 -9.94
CA VAL A 225 5.88 2.15 -9.19
C VAL A 225 6.31 2.63 -7.81
N GLU A 226 7.15 1.86 -7.13
CA GLU A 226 7.66 2.13 -5.80
C GLU A 226 8.50 3.41 -5.80
N ARG A 227 9.32 3.60 -6.84
CA ARG A 227 10.15 4.80 -7.01
C ARG A 227 9.30 6.03 -7.26
N ARG A 228 8.30 5.96 -8.14
CA ARG A 228 7.36 7.07 -8.38
C ARG A 228 6.57 7.42 -7.10
N SER A 229 6.09 6.41 -6.38
CA SER A 229 5.33 6.57 -5.15
C SER A 229 6.18 7.21 -4.05
N PHE A 230 7.43 6.77 -3.91
CA PHE A 230 8.38 7.39 -2.98
C PHE A 230 8.72 8.82 -3.38
N ALA A 231 8.94 9.10 -4.66
CA ALA A 231 9.22 10.45 -5.14
C ALA A 231 8.07 11.44 -4.82
N ALA A 232 6.82 11.03 -5.03
CA ALA A 232 5.66 11.84 -4.66
C ALA A 232 5.59 12.09 -3.14
N LEU A 233 5.89 11.07 -2.33
CA LEU A 233 5.95 11.20 -0.86
C LEU A 233 7.10 12.12 -0.42
N ALA A 234 8.28 11.99 -1.04
CA ALA A 234 9.44 12.82 -0.70
C ALA A 234 9.23 14.28 -1.10
N LEU A 235 8.69 14.56 -2.29
CA LEU A 235 8.34 15.92 -2.72
C LEU A 235 7.34 16.56 -1.76
N ARG A 236 6.29 15.81 -1.38
CA ARG A 236 5.32 16.24 -0.37
C ARG A 236 5.97 16.67 0.96
N ARG A 237 6.96 15.91 1.44
CA ARG A 237 7.58 16.13 2.75
C ARG A 237 8.66 17.20 2.73
N LEU A 238 9.43 17.30 1.66
CA LEU A 238 10.63 18.13 1.57
C LEU A 238 10.39 19.44 0.81
N HIS A 239 9.47 19.44 -0.15
CA HIS A 239 9.17 20.56 -1.04
C HIS A 239 7.64 20.76 -1.17
N PRO A 240 6.93 21.03 -0.07
CA PRO A 240 5.49 21.25 -0.12
C PRO A 240 5.17 22.46 -1.00
N GLY A 241 4.17 22.34 -1.88
CA GLY A 241 3.78 23.42 -2.80
C GLY A 241 4.58 23.48 -4.11
N GLU A 242 5.66 22.72 -4.23
CA GLU A 242 6.45 22.65 -5.46
C GLU A 242 5.94 21.56 -6.41
N GLU A 243 6.25 21.69 -7.70
CA GLU A 243 5.93 20.69 -8.75
C GLU A 243 4.44 20.31 -8.85
N VAL A 244 3.54 21.23 -8.49
CA VAL A 244 2.08 21.05 -8.49
C VAL A 244 1.57 20.44 -9.79
N ARG A 245 2.06 20.90 -10.94
CA ARG A 245 1.66 20.38 -12.25
C ARG A 245 2.01 18.90 -12.43
N ALA A 246 3.21 18.49 -12.01
CA ALA A 246 3.63 17.10 -12.10
C ALA A 246 2.83 16.21 -11.13
N LEU A 247 2.57 16.72 -9.92
CA LEU A 247 1.76 16.03 -8.91
C LEU A 247 0.29 15.88 -9.36
N LEU A 248 -0.32 16.91 -9.97
CA LEU A 248 -1.66 16.83 -10.57
C LEU A 248 -1.72 15.74 -11.64
N ALA A 249 -0.74 15.71 -12.55
CA ALA A 249 -0.67 14.68 -13.58
C ALA A 249 -0.52 13.27 -12.98
N ARG A 250 0.27 13.09 -11.91
CA ARG A 250 0.39 11.80 -11.21
C ARG A 250 -0.87 11.43 -10.43
N ALA A 251 -1.54 12.38 -9.79
CA ALA A 251 -2.76 12.15 -9.03
C ALA A 251 -3.89 11.59 -9.91
N VAL A 252 -3.99 12.05 -11.15
CA VAL A 252 -5.07 11.66 -12.08
C VAL A 252 -4.67 10.54 -13.04
N LEU A 253 -3.45 10.58 -13.60
CA LEU A 253 -3.09 9.74 -14.76
C LEU A 253 -2.17 8.56 -14.41
N ASP A 254 -1.63 8.47 -13.19
CA ASP A 254 -0.74 7.35 -12.85
C ASP A 254 -1.55 6.04 -12.72
N SER A 255 -1.00 4.97 -13.31
CA SER A 255 -1.61 3.64 -13.28
C SER A 255 -1.69 3.06 -11.87
N SER A 256 -0.78 3.43 -10.98
CA SER A 256 -0.72 2.92 -9.61
C SER A 256 -1.50 3.78 -8.62
N ALA A 257 -2.42 3.15 -7.88
CA ALA A 257 -3.18 3.80 -6.81
C ALA A 257 -2.27 4.37 -5.70
N LYS A 258 -1.12 3.73 -5.42
CA LYS A 258 -0.16 4.23 -4.42
C LYS A 258 0.49 5.56 -4.83
N VAL A 259 0.78 5.72 -6.12
CA VAL A 259 1.35 6.96 -6.66
C VAL A 259 0.29 8.05 -6.65
N ARG A 260 -0.94 7.72 -7.10
CA ARG A 260 -2.07 8.66 -7.09
C ARG A 260 -2.37 9.18 -5.68
N LEU A 261 -2.40 8.28 -4.69
CA LEU A 261 -2.63 8.65 -3.29
C LEU A 261 -1.57 9.64 -2.79
N ASN A 262 -0.28 9.32 -2.92
CA ASN A 262 0.79 10.20 -2.44
C ASN A 262 0.78 11.55 -3.17
N ALA A 263 0.49 11.58 -4.46
CA ALA A 263 0.39 12.82 -5.22
C ALA A 263 -0.83 13.66 -4.78
N ALA A 264 -1.99 13.06 -4.56
CA ALA A 264 -3.18 13.75 -4.05
C ALA A 264 -2.97 14.29 -2.63
N LEU A 265 -2.31 13.52 -1.76
CA LEU A 265 -1.94 13.98 -0.43
C LEU A 265 -0.88 15.11 -0.48
N ALA A 266 0.02 15.09 -1.46
CA ALA A 266 0.95 16.20 -1.68
C ALA A 266 0.21 17.48 -2.03
N LEU A 267 -0.77 17.38 -2.94
CA LEU A 267 -1.63 18.49 -3.34
C LEU A 267 -2.54 19.00 -2.22
N ARG A 268 -2.98 18.13 -1.31
CA ARG A 268 -3.70 18.53 -0.10
C ARG A 268 -2.85 19.40 0.81
N ASP A 269 -1.61 18.99 1.04
CA ASP A 269 -0.71 19.68 1.97
C ASP A 269 -0.28 21.07 1.44
N VAL A 270 -0.50 21.38 0.16
CA VAL A 270 -0.36 22.74 -0.39
C VAL A 270 -1.36 23.71 0.22
N GLY A 271 -2.56 23.24 0.58
CA GLY A 271 -3.60 24.07 1.20
C GLY A 271 -4.29 25.04 0.25
N GLU A 272 -4.21 24.82 -1.06
CA GLU A 272 -4.85 25.67 -2.09
C GLU A 272 -6.09 24.98 -2.69
N PRO A 273 -7.32 25.40 -2.31
CA PRO A 273 -8.54 24.79 -2.84
C PRO A 273 -8.69 24.93 -4.36
N ALA A 274 -8.05 25.92 -5.00
CA ALA A 274 -8.07 26.11 -6.45
C ALA A 274 -7.52 24.91 -7.23
N LEU A 275 -6.68 24.08 -6.60
CA LEU A 275 -6.12 22.87 -7.20
C LEU A 275 -7.17 21.81 -7.54
N VAL A 276 -8.41 21.93 -7.04
CA VAL A 276 -9.50 21.04 -7.44
C VAL A 276 -9.93 21.26 -8.89
N VAL A 277 -9.79 22.47 -9.45
CA VAL A 277 -10.36 22.84 -10.76
C VAL A 277 -9.83 21.96 -11.91
N PRO A 278 -8.50 21.73 -12.05
CA PRO A 278 -7.99 20.83 -13.09
C PRO A 278 -8.47 19.37 -12.93
N VAL A 279 -8.64 18.91 -11.69
CA VAL A 279 -9.06 17.54 -11.39
C VAL A 279 -10.57 17.36 -11.65
N VAL A 280 -11.40 18.34 -11.28
CA VAL A 280 -12.82 18.39 -11.63
C VAL A 280 -13.01 18.38 -13.14
N ARG A 281 -12.23 19.18 -13.88
CA ARG A 281 -12.26 19.16 -15.34
C ARG A 281 -11.97 17.77 -15.89
N ALA A 282 -10.96 17.07 -15.37
CA ALA A 282 -10.64 15.70 -15.79
C ALA A 282 -11.77 14.70 -15.48
N MET A 283 -12.47 14.87 -14.35
CA MET A 283 -13.64 14.08 -13.98
C MET A 283 -14.83 14.30 -14.93
N GLU A 284 -15.06 15.53 -15.37
CA GLU A 284 -16.24 15.89 -16.18
C GLU A 284 -16.04 15.65 -17.68
N THR A 285 -14.88 16.00 -18.22
CA THR A 285 -14.66 16.03 -19.67
C THR A 285 -13.99 14.79 -20.24
N SER A 286 -13.43 13.91 -19.39
CA SER A 286 -12.71 12.73 -19.89
C SER A 286 -13.65 11.67 -20.46
N THR A 287 -13.35 11.21 -21.67
CA THR A 287 -14.03 10.08 -22.31
C THR A 287 -13.70 8.75 -21.62
N SER A 288 -12.52 8.65 -20.99
CA SER A 288 -12.07 7.45 -20.28
C SER A 288 -12.68 7.35 -18.89
N GLY A 289 -13.53 6.34 -18.66
CA GLY A 289 -14.10 6.07 -17.33
C GLY A 289 -13.05 5.78 -16.26
N ARG A 290 -11.88 5.26 -16.65
CA ARG A 290 -10.75 5.09 -15.73
C ARG A 290 -10.22 6.43 -15.23
N VAL A 291 -10.03 7.41 -16.13
CA VAL A 291 -9.52 8.73 -15.75
C VAL A 291 -10.53 9.47 -14.88
N ARG A 292 -11.83 9.36 -15.17
CA ARG A 292 -12.88 9.92 -14.31
C ARG A 292 -12.85 9.33 -12.91
N LEU A 293 -12.82 8.00 -12.79
CA LEU A 293 -12.69 7.30 -11.51
C LEU A 293 -11.44 7.75 -10.73
N GLN A 294 -10.31 7.89 -11.42
CA GLN A 294 -9.05 8.34 -10.79
C GLN A 294 -9.13 9.80 -10.34
N ALA A 295 -9.81 10.67 -11.09
CA ALA A 295 -10.06 12.05 -10.69
C ALA A 295 -10.99 12.12 -9.47
N GLU A 296 -12.04 11.31 -9.41
CA GLU A 296 -12.94 11.18 -8.26
C GLU A 296 -12.18 10.73 -6.99
N GLU A 297 -11.29 9.73 -7.12
CA GLU A 297 -10.39 9.29 -6.04
C GLU A 297 -9.43 10.40 -5.60
N ALA A 298 -8.82 11.12 -6.56
CA ALA A 298 -7.89 12.20 -6.29
C ALA A 298 -8.55 13.35 -5.53
N LEU A 299 -9.74 13.79 -5.94
CA LEU A 299 -10.53 14.81 -5.22
C LEU A 299 -10.82 14.38 -3.78
N GLY A 300 -11.20 13.12 -3.59
CA GLY A 300 -11.42 12.55 -2.26
C GLY A 300 -10.20 12.57 -1.36
N ASN A 301 -9.03 12.25 -1.91
CA ASN A 301 -7.77 12.23 -1.17
C ASN A 301 -7.18 13.63 -0.94
N MET A 302 -7.46 14.58 -1.84
CA MET A 302 -7.11 15.99 -1.68
C MET A 302 -7.90 16.64 -0.55
N GLY A 303 -9.12 16.19 -0.26
CA GLY A 303 -9.84 16.58 0.96
C GLY A 303 -10.44 18.00 0.95
N TYR A 304 -10.35 18.74 -0.17
CA TYR A 304 -10.87 20.10 -0.23
C TYR A 304 -12.41 20.12 -0.29
N MET A 305 -13.04 20.92 0.58
CA MET A 305 -14.49 21.15 0.57
C MET A 305 -15.04 21.60 -0.79
N ALA A 306 -14.24 22.37 -1.55
CA ALA A 306 -14.61 22.82 -2.90
C ALA A 306 -14.88 21.67 -3.89
N ALA A 307 -14.44 20.45 -3.61
CA ALA A 307 -14.71 19.27 -4.45
C ALA A 307 -16.09 18.63 -4.19
N VAL A 308 -16.77 18.96 -3.08
CA VAL A 308 -18.03 18.31 -2.69
C VAL A 308 -19.15 18.56 -3.70
N GLY A 309 -19.40 19.83 -4.06
CA GLY A 309 -20.42 20.19 -5.07
C GLY A 309 -20.21 19.47 -6.41
N PRO A 310 -19.02 19.52 -7.02
CA PRO A 310 -18.71 18.78 -8.25
C PRO A 310 -18.93 17.26 -8.12
N LEU A 311 -18.53 16.65 -7.01
CA LEU A 311 -18.74 15.22 -6.76
C LEU A 311 -20.22 14.85 -6.65
N ILE A 312 -21.05 15.71 -6.04
CA ILE A 312 -22.50 15.49 -5.93
C ILE A 312 -23.20 15.64 -7.28
N SER A 313 -22.79 16.62 -8.07
CA SER A 313 -23.23 16.76 -9.46
C SER A 313 -22.91 15.49 -10.26
N ARG A 314 -21.67 14.99 -10.14
CA ARG A 314 -21.25 13.72 -10.77
C ARG A 314 -22.10 12.54 -10.32
N LEU A 315 -22.36 12.41 -9.02
CA LEU A 315 -23.21 11.35 -8.46
C LEU A 315 -24.63 11.37 -9.05
N SER A 316 -25.18 12.56 -9.28
CA SER A 316 -26.50 12.76 -9.88
C SER A 316 -26.54 12.37 -11.36
N VAL A 317 -25.49 12.70 -12.13
CA VAL A 317 -25.34 12.26 -13.53
C VAL A 317 -25.27 10.73 -13.61
N LEU A 318 -24.49 10.09 -12.73
CA LEU A 318 -24.37 8.64 -12.66
C LEU A 318 -25.68 7.93 -12.30
N GLN A 319 -26.60 8.60 -11.59
CA GLN A 319 -27.93 8.05 -11.33
C GLN A 319 -28.80 8.01 -12.59
N ARG A 320 -28.79 9.09 -13.40
CA ARG A 320 -29.61 9.20 -14.62
C ARG A 320 -29.19 8.21 -15.69
N ALA A 321 -27.89 7.91 -15.78
CA ALA A 321 -27.34 6.90 -16.69
C ALA A 321 -27.71 5.45 -16.31
N GLY A 322 -28.29 5.21 -15.13
CA GLY A 322 -28.73 3.91 -14.64
C GLY A 322 -30.22 3.61 -14.82
N GLY A 323 -30.93 4.38 -15.65
CA GLY A 323 -32.34 4.16 -16.00
C GLY A 323 -32.57 2.81 -16.68
N SER A 324 -33.59 2.10 -16.22
CA SER A 324 -33.90 0.70 -16.48
C SER A 324 -34.34 0.41 -17.92
N GLY A 325 -33.50 -0.27 -18.68
CA GLY A 325 -33.84 -0.95 -19.92
C GLY A 325 -32.58 -1.58 -20.51
N VAL A 326 -32.50 -2.91 -20.54
CA VAL A 326 -31.43 -3.58 -21.30
C VAL A 326 -31.66 -3.22 -22.77
N PRO A 327 -30.68 -2.69 -23.52
CA PRO A 327 -30.88 -2.45 -24.95
C PRO A 327 -31.16 -3.80 -25.63
N HIS A 328 -32.36 -3.91 -26.19
CA HIS A 328 -32.84 -5.06 -26.94
C HIS A 328 -32.36 -4.94 -28.40
N SER A 329 -31.91 -6.04 -28.99
CA SER A 329 -31.53 -6.09 -30.40
C SER A 329 -32.05 -7.39 -31.01
N ASN A 330 -32.62 -7.30 -32.20
CA ASN A 330 -33.14 -8.47 -32.90
C ASN A 330 -32.00 -9.16 -33.66
N ILE A 331 -31.70 -10.41 -33.31
CA ILE A 331 -30.78 -11.27 -34.05
C ILE A 331 -31.61 -12.17 -34.96
N PHE A 332 -31.46 -12.02 -36.27
CA PHE A 332 -32.02 -12.94 -37.25
C PHE A 332 -31.06 -14.10 -37.50
N ILE A 333 -31.52 -15.33 -37.25
CA ILE A 333 -30.81 -16.56 -37.61
C ILE A 333 -31.68 -17.28 -38.63
N GLY A 334 -31.22 -17.30 -39.88
CA GLY A 334 -31.99 -17.88 -40.97
C GLY A 334 -31.15 -18.14 -42.19
N ARG A 335 -31.79 -18.76 -43.19
CA ARG A 335 -31.22 -19.06 -44.48
C ARG A 335 -31.94 -18.22 -45.53
N GLN A 336 -31.14 -17.57 -46.36
CA GLN A 336 -31.61 -16.89 -47.55
C GLN A 336 -31.32 -17.80 -48.75
N LEU A 337 -32.38 -18.30 -49.40
CA LEU A 337 -32.27 -19.16 -50.57
C LEU A 337 -32.72 -18.37 -51.79
N ALA A 338 -31.77 -18.05 -52.67
CA ALA A 338 -32.11 -17.53 -53.98
C ALA A 338 -32.51 -18.69 -54.90
N TYR A 339 -33.62 -18.53 -55.61
CA TYR A 339 -34.06 -19.48 -56.62
C TYR A 339 -34.39 -18.73 -57.91
N ILE A 340 -34.16 -19.41 -59.03
CA ILE A 340 -34.54 -18.91 -60.34
C ILE A 340 -36.02 -19.22 -60.50
N GLN A 341 -36.85 -18.19 -60.53
CA GLN A 341 -38.30 -18.33 -60.65
C GLN A 341 -38.70 -18.62 -62.09
N ASP A 342 -37.99 -18.04 -63.05
CA ASP A 342 -38.21 -18.24 -64.47
C ASP A 342 -36.88 -18.30 -65.23
N PHE A 343 -36.80 -19.20 -66.20
CA PHE A 343 -35.59 -19.44 -66.99
C PHE A 343 -35.95 -19.51 -68.47
N ASP A 344 -36.25 -18.34 -69.03
CA ASP A 344 -36.43 -18.19 -70.47
C ASP A 344 -35.04 -18.13 -71.13
N VAL A 345 -34.71 -19.17 -71.89
CA VAL A 345 -33.52 -19.20 -72.75
C VAL A 345 -33.97 -19.06 -74.19
N GLU A 346 -33.67 -17.91 -74.78
CA GLU A 346 -33.79 -17.77 -76.22
C GLU A 346 -32.50 -18.29 -76.88
N VAL A 347 -32.66 -19.27 -77.77
CA VAL A 347 -31.55 -19.82 -78.54
C VAL A 347 -31.57 -19.18 -79.94
N ALA A 348 -30.74 -18.16 -80.13
CA ALA A 348 -30.37 -17.68 -81.46
C ALA A 348 -29.09 -18.38 -81.94
N GLN A 349 -28.96 -18.60 -83.25
CA GLN A 349 -28.05 -19.58 -83.86
C GLN A 349 -26.57 -19.58 -83.41
N LEU A 350 -26.06 -18.53 -82.74
CA LEU A 350 -24.68 -18.51 -82.23
C LEU A 350 -24.47 -17.76 -80.88
N GLN A 351 -25.52 -17.38 -80.14
CA GLN A 351 -25.38 -16.81 -78.78
C GLN A 351 -26.57 -17.19 -77.89
N ALA A 352 -26.29 -17.63 -76.66
CA ALA A 352 -27.30 -17.85 -75.62
C ALA A 352 -27.37 -16.60 -74.74
N VAL A 353 -28.52 -15.93 -74.71
CA VAL A 353 -28.83 -14.86 -73.75
C VAL A 353 -29.92 -15.39 -72.84
N ALA A 354 -29.56 -15.64 -71.58
CA ALA A 354 -30.52 -16.01 -70.55
C ALA A 354 -30.72 -14.80 -69.63
N ASP A 355 -31.98 -14.42 -69.38
CA ASP A 355 -32.34 -13.38 -68.40
C ASP A 355 -33.15 -14.01 -67.25
N PRO A 356 -32.48 -14.76 -66.35
CA PRO A 356 -33.17 -15.46 -65.28
C PRO A 356 -33.73 -14.47 -64.24
N VAL A 357 -35.03 -14.58 -63.95
CA VAL A 357 -35.64 -13.84 -62.84
C VAL A 357 -35.28 -14.56 -61.54
N ILE A 358 -34.34 -14.00 -60.78
CA ILE A 358 -33.91 -14.53 -59.49
C ILE A 358 -34.74 -13.89 -58.37
N ASN A 359 -35.44 -14.71 -57.60
CA ASN A 359 -36.17 -14.29 -56.40
C ASN A 359 -35.56 -14.93 -55.15
N VAL A 360 -35.88 -14.40 -53.98
CA VAL A 360 -35.20 -14.79 -52.74
C VAL A 360 -36.19 -15.13 -51.63
N LEU A 361 -36.10 -16.36 -51.14
CA LEU A 361 -36.83 -16.83 -49.97
C LEU A 361 -35.96 -16.66 -48.72
N ILE A 362 -36.53 -16.05 -47.68
CA ILE A 362 -35.88 -15.88 -46.39
C ILE A 362 -36.65 -16.74 -45.37
N GLU A 363 -36.02 -17.78 -44.85
CA GLU A 363 -36.54 -18.60 -43.76
C GLU A 363 -35.66 -18.44 -42.52
N GLY A 364 -36.24 -18.36 -41.32
CA GLY A 364 -35.45 -18.23 -40.11
C GLY A 364 -36.24 -17.77 -38.90
N GLN A 365 -35.53 -17.58 -37.79
CA GLN A 365 -36.07 -17.09 -36.53
C GLN A 365 -35.46 -15.74 -36.18
N VAL A 366 -36.28 -14.82 -35.69
CA VAL A 366 -35.85 -13.56 -35.09
C VAL A 366 -35.85 -13.74 -33.57
N THR A 367 -34.69 -13.65 -32.95
CA THR A 367 -34.56 -13.73 -31.49
C THR A 367 -34.37 -12.32 -30.93
N ASP A 368 -35.17 -11.93 -29.94
CA ASP A 368 -34.88 -10.74 -29.14
C ASP A 368 -33.72 -11.08 -28.18
N ALA A 369 -32.55 -10.50 -28.45
CA ALA A 369 -31.37 -10.67 -27.64
C ALA A 369 -31.09 -9.35 -26.90
N GLY A 370 -31.28 -9.37 -25.57
CA GLY A 370 -30.79 -8.32 -24.69
C GLY A 370 -29.29 -8.50 -24.45
N VAL A 371 -28.47 -7.52 -24.85
CA VAL A 371 -27.03 -7.53 -24.51
C VAL A 371 -26.89 -7.17 -23.03
N GLN A 372 -26.70 -8.18 -22.18
CA GLN A 372 -26.71 -8.01 -20.73
C GLN A 372 -25.52 -7.19 -20.17
N SER A 373 -24.33 -7.22 -20.80
CA SER A 373 -23.19 -6.34 -20.42
C SER A 373 -21.92 -6.54 -21.27
N ILE A 374 -21.33 -5.44 -21.77
CA ILE A 374 -19.86 -5.26 -21.83
C ILE A 374 -19.41 -3.98 -21.06
N ALA A 375 -20.34 -3.14 -20.57
CA ALA A 375 -20.03 -1.80 -20.02
C ALA A 375 -20.52 -1.51 -18.58
N HIS A 376 -21.09 -2.48 -17.84
CA HIS A 376 -21.71 -2.22 -16.52
C HIS A 376 -20.73 -2.08 -15.34
N VAL A 377 -19.48 -2.54 -15.46
CA VAL A 377 -18.53 -2.56 -14.33
C VAL A 377 -18.08 -1.15 -13.92
N PHE A 378 -17.86 -0.25 -14.89
CA PHE A 378 -17.29 1.08 -14.63
C PHE A 378 -18.26 2.00 -13.85
N PHE A 379 -19.55 2.00 -14.17
CA PHE A 379 -20.55 2.85 -13.48
C PHE A 379 -20.75 2.48 -12.01
N VAL A 380 -20.69 1.19 -11.66
CA VAL A 380 -20.79 0.75 -10.26
C VAL A 380 -19.56 1.18 -9.46
N SER A 381 -18.36 1.12 -10.07
CA SER A 381 -17.14 1.61 -9.44
C SER A 381 -17.14 3.13 -9.22
N GLU A 382 -17.54 3.93 -10.21
CA GLU A 382 -17.60 5.40 -10.11
C GLU A 382 -18.55 5.83 -8.97
N ARG A 383 -19.77 5.27 -8.89
CA ARG A 383 -20.71 5.59 -7.80
C ARG A 383 -20.18 5.23 -6.40
N ARG A 384 -19.38 4.17 -6.28
CA ARG A 384 -18.76 3.80 -5.00
C ARG A 384 -17.60 4.75 -4.69
N ALA A 385 -16.77 5.09 -5.68
CA ALA A 385 -15.65 5.99 -5.52
C ALA A 385 -16.11 7.39 -5.12
N VAL A 386 -17.08 7.97 -5.83
CA VAL A 386 -17.65 9.29 -5.50
C VAL A 386 -18.16 9.34 -4.06
N ARG A 387 -18.94 8.35 -3.63
CA ARG A 387 -19.44 8.29 -2.23
C ARG A 387 -18.32 8.12 -1.21
N SER A 388 -17.32 7.28 -1.50
CA SER A 388 -16.16 7.12 -0.63
C SER A 388 -15.34 8.40 -0.53
N SER A 389 -15.20 9.15 -1.63
CA SER A 389 -14.53 10.44 -1.67
C SER A 389 -15.32 11.49 -0.88
N LEU A 390 -16.64 11.57 -1.06
CA LEU A 390 -17.51 12.46 -0.29
C LEU A 390 -17.42 12.18 1.22
N GLN A 391 -17.49 10.91 1.63
CA GLN A 391 -17.27 10.51 3.03
C GLN A 391 -15.90 10.94 3.55
N ARG A 392 -14.84 10.76 2.76
CA ARG A 392 -13.47 11.12 3.18
C ARG A 392 -13.31 12.63 3.36
N ILE A 393 -13.95 13.42 2.50
CA ILE A 393 -13.89 14.88 2.54
C ILE A 393 -14.75 15.45 3.67
N THR A 394 -15.99 14.95 3.83
CA THR A 394 -17.00 15.52 4.73
C THR A 394 -17.05 14.88 6.11
N GLY A 395 -16.56 13.64 6.26
CA GLY A 395 -16.73 12.82 7.46
C GLY A 395 -18.15 12.26 7.65
N GLU A 396 -19.10 12.65 6.80
CA GLU A 396 -20.51 12.29 6.92
C GLU A 396 -20.89 11.10 6.03
N ASN A 397 -21.94 10.38 6.44
CA ASN A 397 -22.50 9.28 5.64
C ASN A 397 -24.04 9.34 5.60
N PRO A 398 -24.64 10.22 4.77
CA PRO A 398 -26.08 10.37 4.64
C PRO A 398 -26.80 9.10 4.17
N GLY A 399 -26.11 8.19 3.48
CA GLY A 399 -26.67 6.91 3.08
C GLY A 399 -26.19 6.38 1.74
N GLY A 400 -26.88 5.35 1.28
CA GLY A 400 -26.58 4.63 0.06
C GLY A 400 -27.16 5.24 -1.20
N ARG A 401 -28.22 6.06 -1.09
CA ARG A 401 -28.95 6.60 -2.24
C ARG A 401 -28.40 7.98 -2.61
N VAL A 402 -28.48 8.31 -3.89
CA VAL A 402 -28.01 9.61 -4.40
C VAL A 402 -28.86 10.77 -3.85
N ARG A 403 -30.19 10.56 -3.70
CA ARG A 403 -31.10 11.56 -3.13
C ARG A 403 -30.70 11.98 -1.70
N ASP A 404 -30.21 11.03 -0.89
CA ASP A 404 -29.79 11.30 0.49
C ASP A 404 -28.59 12.26 0.50
N TRP A 405 -27.63 12.06 -0.41
CA TRP A 405 -26.46 12.93 -0.55
C TRP A 405 -26.79 14.32 -1.10
N VAL A 406 -27.70 14.40 -2.09
CA VAL A 406 -28.14 15.69 -2.66
C VAL A 406 -28.89 16.51 -1.60
N GLY A 407 -29.85 15.91 -0.91
CA GLY A 407 -30.61 16.62 0.13
C GLY A 407 -29.74 17.06 1.31
N TRP A 408 -28.75 16.24 1.70
CA TRP A 408 -27.77 16.63 2.71
C TRP A 408 -26.96 17.86 2.30
N TRP A 409 -26.51 17.94 1.04
CA TRP A 409 -25.71 19.07 0.56
C TRP A 409 -26.52 20.35 0.43
N GLU A 410 -27.75 20.27 -0.08
CA GLU A 410 -28.65 21.43 -0.12
C GLU A 410 -28.88 22.00 1.28
N GLN A 411 -29.04 21.13 2.29
CA GLN A 411 -29.14 21.57 3.68
C GLN A 411 -27.84 22.21 4.17
N TYR A 412 -26.69 21.59 3.88
CA TYR A 412 -25.38 22.12 4.25
C TYR A 412 -25.12 23.52 3.66
N GLU A 413 -25.47 23.74 2.39
CA GLU A 413 -25.34 25.06 1.74
C GLU A 413 -26.27 26.10 2.37
N ARG A 414 -27.52 25.73 2.68
CA ARG A 414 -28.47 26.60 3.40
C ARG A 414 -27.96 26.98 4.79
N ASP A 415 -27.44 26.03 5.54
CA ASP A 415 -26.90 26.25 6.90
C ASP A 415 -25.63 27.12 6.86
N SER A 416 -24.79 26.94 5.83
CA SER A 416 -23.58 27.74 5.63
C SER A 416 -23.90 29.18 5.20
N ALA A 417 -24.89 29.37 4.35
CA ALA A 417 -25.33 30.70 3.89
C ALA A 417 -26.06 31.52 4.96
N SER A 418 -26.67 30.86 5.95
CA SER A 418 -27.41 31.50 7.05
C SER A 418 -26.56 31.83 8.28
N GLY A 419 -25.25 31.53 8.26
CA GLY A 419 -24.32 31.83 9.36
C GLY A 419 -24.50 30.99 10.64
N ALA A 420 -25.44 30.03 10.65
CA ALA A 420 -25.76 29.21 11.82
C ALA A 420 -24.75 28.06 12.07
N GLY A 421 -23.80 27.82 11.17
CA GLY A 421 -22.93 26.64 11.16
C GLY A 421 -21.53 26.79 11.76
N GLU A 422 -21.06 28.00 12.06
CA GLU A 422 -19.63 28.24 12.35
C GLU A 422 -19.15 27.67 13.70
N GLY A 423 -20.08 27.30 14.60
CA GLY A 423 -19.75 26.83 15.94
C GLY A 423 -19.67 25.32 16.18
N SER A 424 -20.20 24.46 15.31
CA SER A 424 -20.49 23.06 15.70
C SER A 424 -19.89 21.95 14.82
N ARG A 425 -19.37 22.22 13.62
CA ARG A 425 -19.02 21.14 12.68
C ARG A 425 -17.71 21.37 11.93
N ARG A 426 -16.62 21.61 12.67
CA ARG A 426 -15.29 21.35 12.09
C ARG A 426 -15.08 19.84 12.02
N PRO A 427 -14.75 19.26 10.84
CA PRO A 427 -14.31 17.87 10.78
C PRO A 427 -13.00 17.74 11.58
N ARG A 428 -12.90 16.67 12.37
CA ARG A 428 -11.72 16.30 13.15
C ARG A 428 -10.57 15.83 12.28
#